data_AF-A0A9P7C174-F1
#
_entry.id   AF-A0A9P7C174-F1
#
_cell.length_a   1.000
_cell.length_b   1.000
_cell.length_c   1.000
_cell.angle_alpha   90.00
_cell.angle_beta   90.00
_cell.angle_gamma   90.00
#
_symmetry.space_group_name_H-M   'P 1'
#
loop_
_entity.id
_entity.type
_entity.pdbx_description
1 polymer ?
#
loop_
_entity_poly.entity_id
_entity_poly.type
_entity_poly.pdbx_seq_one_letter_code
_entity_poly.pdbx_strand_id
1 'polypeptide(L)'
;MDVADLNYVQYNVFTEEELDEISTFEEKELPMPPDTILQPMNHFNLTSANQLRTALNNNHTFYNHPDKDIDRINHTIYSLVREYESGNTKRTHSETWYQTHIWQMIETCFDKLDELEAAIGEPISMANQNRMNNK
;
A
#
# COMPACT_ATOMS: atom_id res chain seq x y z
N MET A 1 11.85 -2.95 8.57
CA MET A 1 11.56 -3.42 9.94
C MET A 1 10.55 -2.45 10.53
N ASP A 2 9.45 -2.93 11.09
CA ASP A 2 8.44 -2.07 11.70
C ASP A 2 8.71 -1.94 13.20
N VAL A 3 9.33 -0.85 13.63
CA VAL A 3 9.73 -0.64 15.04
C VAL A 3 8.52 -0.65 16.00
N ALA A 4 7.30 -0.45 15.48
CA ALA A 4 6.06 -0.50 16.26
C ALA A 4 5.49 -1.92 16.41
N ASP A 5 6.08 -2.94 15.78
CA ASP A 5 5.66 -4.33 15.95
C ASP A 5 6.00 -4.85 17.35
N LEU A 6 4.95 -4.98 18.18
CA LEU A 6 5.03 -5.46 19.56
C LEU A 6 5.65 -6.86 19.68
N ASN A 7 5.68 -7.64 18.60
CA ASN A 7 6.32 -8.95 18.58
C ASN A 7 7.83 -8.88 18.88
N TYR A 8 8.51 -7.77 18.53
CA TYR A 8 9.95 -7.65 18.76
C TYR A 8 10.32 -7.66 20.24
N VAL A 9 9.53 -6.97 21.07
CA VAL A 9 9.68 -6.99 22.54
C VAL A 9 9.13 -8.30 23.10
N GLN A 10 7.98 -8.77 22.61
CA GLN A 10 7.33 -9.99 23.11
C GLN A 10 8.20 -11.24 22.95
N TYR A 11 8.97 -11.34 21.87
CA TYR A 11 9.87 -12.46 21.60
C TYR A 11 11.33 -12.19 22.01
N ASN A 12 11.60 -11.12 22.78
CA ASN A 12 12.94 -10.70 23.20
C ASN A 12 13.93 -10.61 22.02
N VAL A 13 13.47 -10.14 20.86
CA VAL A 13 14.33 -9.91 19.69
C VAL A 13 15.10 -8.60 19.87
N PHE A 14 14.43 -7.58 20.43
CA PHE A 14 15.00 -6.28 20.81
C PHE A 14 14.41 -5.83 22.14
N THR A 15 15.16 -5.00 22.85
CA THR A 15 14.67 -4.21 23.99
C THR A 15 13.94 -2.95 23.50
N GLU A 16 13.14 -2.33 24.36
CA GLU A 16 12.51 -1.03 24.05
C GLU A 16 13.55 0.05 23.74
N GLU A 17 14.69 0.03 24.44
CA GLU A 17 15.80 0.96 24.25
C GLU A 17 16.48 0.77 22.88
N GLU A 18 16.69 -0.48 22.46
CA GLU A 18 17.24 -0.80 21.13
C GLU A 18 16.27 -0.42 20.00
N LEU A 19 14.96 -0.58 20.21
CA LEU A 19 13.95 -0.15 19.24
C LEU A 19 13.90 1.38 19.13
N ASP A 20 14.01 2.11 20.25
CA ASP A 20 14.09 3.58 20.26
C ASP A 20 15.33 4.07 19.51
N GLU A 21 16.50 3.45 19.74
CA GLU A 21 17.72 3.73 18.98
C GLU A 21 17.52 3.47 17.48
N ILE A 22 16.96 2.32 17.09
CA ILE A 22 16.70 2.00 15.67
C ILE A 22 15.75 3.00 15.03
N SER A 23 14.74 3.48 15.75
CA SER A 23 13.77 4.44 15.22
C SER A 23 14.37 5.83 14.96
N THR A 24 15.37 6.22 15.75
CA THR A 24 15.96 7.57 15.73
C THR A 24 17.32 7.63 15.03
N PHE A 25 17.96 6.48 14.80
CA PHE A 25 19.26 6.39 14.16
C PHE A 25 19.17 6.68 12.66
N GLU A 26 19.78 7.79 12.24
CA GLU A 26 19.82 8.24 10.83
C GLU A 26 18.43 8.34 10.19
N GLU A 27 17.45 8.86 10.94
CA GLU A 27 16.10 9.10 10.44
C GLU A 27 16.19 9.93 9.14
N LYS A 28 15.90 9.27 8.01
CA LYS A 28 15.79 9.94 6.73
C LYS A 28 14.46 10.67 6.71
N GLU A 29 14.49 11.97 6.43
CA GLU A 29 13.27 12.71 6.12
C GLU A 29 12.60 12.05 4.92
N LEU A 30 11.47 11.39 5.16
CA LEU A 30 10.62 10.88 4.09
C LEU A 30 9.82 12.09 3.59
N PRO A 31 10.05 12.56 2.36
CA PRO A 31 9.28 13.67 1.83
C PRO A 31 7.81 13.25 1.77
N MET A 32 6.95 14.10 2.31
CA MET A 32 5.51 13.91 2.14
C MET A 32 5.17 14.03 0.65
N PRO A 33 4.24 13.21 0.13
CA PRO A 33 3.76 13.39 -1.24
C PRO A 33 3.22 14.82 -1.43
N PRO A 34 3.35 15.41 -2.63
CA PRO A 34 2.82 16.73 -2.91
C PRO A 34 1.32 16.85 -2.59
N ASP A 35 0.88 18.04 -2.16
CA ASP A 35 -0.53 18.31 -1.87
C ASP A 35 -1.46 17.99 -3.05
N THR A 36 -0.96 18.11 -4.28
CA THR A 36 -1.66 17.76 -5.51
C THR A 36 -2.05 16.29 -5.59
N ILE A 37 -1.36 15.40 -4.88
CA ILE A 37 -1.63 13.97 -4.78
C ILE A 37 -2.38 13.65 -3.49
N LEU A 38 -2.00 14.28 -2.37
CA LEU A 38 -2.65 14.08 -1.07
C LEU A 38 -4.13 14.48 -1.08
N GLN A 39 -4.50 15.57 -1.77
CA GLN A 39 -5.89 16.00 -1.85
C GLN A 39 -6.79 14.96 -2.56
N PRO A 40 -6.44 14.48 -3.77
CA PRO A 40 -7.13 13.36 -4.40
C PRO A 40 -7.18 12.09 -3.54
N MET A 41 -6.07 11.71 -2.90
CA MET A 41 -6.07 10.52 -2.04
C MET A 41 -7.02 10.66 -0.84
N ASN A 42 -7.01 11.82 -0.18
CA ASN A 42 -7.90 12.12 0.94
C ASN A 42 -9.39 12.14 0.53
N HIS A 43 -9.70 12.47 -0.72
CA HIS A 43 -11.08 12.38 -1.24
C HIS A 43 -11.67 10.96 -1.11
N PHE A 44 -10.82 9.94 -1.17
CA PHE A 44 -11.19 8.53 -1.06
C PHE A 44 -10.97 7.95 0.33
N ASN A 45 -10.65 8.76 1.34
CA ASN A 45 -10.58 8.32 2.74
C ASN A 45 -11.99 8.09 3.32
N LEU A 46 -12.66 7.07 2.81
CA LEU A 46 -14.07 6.76 3.04
C LEU A 46 -14.20 5.34 3.61
N THR A 47 -15.20 5.13 4.45
CA THR A 47 -15.32 3.88 5.25
C THR A 47 -16.19 2.81 4.59
N SER A 48 -16.76 3.07 3.41
CA SER A 48 -17.59 2.09 2.70
C SER A 48 -17.39 2.07 1.19
N ALA A 49 -17.52 0.88 0.60
CA ALA A 49 -17.46 0.68 -0.84
C ALA A 49 -18.51 1.51 -1.61
N ASN A 50 -19.71 1.70 -1.04
CA ASN A 50 -20.75 2.53 -1.65
C ASN A 50 -20.36 4.01 -1.71
N GLN A 51 -19.71 4.54 -0.67
CA GLN A 51 -19.20 5.90 -0.65
C GLN A 51 -18.06 6.07 -1.68
N LEU A 52 -17.13 5.10 -1.74
CA LEU A 52 -16.07 5.08 -2.75
C LEU A 52 -16.65 5.04 -4.17
N ARG A 53 -17.67 4.21 -4.41
CA ARG A 53 -18.35 4.12 -5.71
C ARG A 53 -19.02 5.43 -6.10
N THR A 54 -19.63 6.12 -5.12
CA THR A 54 -20.24 7.43 -5.34
C THR A 54 -19.19 8.50 -5.66
N ALA A 55 -18.07 8.52 -4.93
CA ALA A 55 -16.94 9.41 -5.18
C ALA A 55 -16.36 9.20 -6.59
N LEU A 56 -16.15 7.94 -6.98
CA LEU A 56 -15.70 7.57 -8.33
C LEU A 56 -16.68 8.00 -9.42
N ASN A 57 -17.99 7.82 -9.22
CA ASN A 57 -19.01 8.19 -10.20
C ASN A 57 -19.13 9.71 -10.38
N ASN A 58 -18.92 10.49 -9.30
CA ASN A 58 -18.89 11.94 -9.39
C ASN A 58 -17.69 12.43 -10.20
N ASN A 59 -16.58 11.66 -10.18
CA ASN A 59 -15.40 11.89 -10.99
C ASN A 59 -15.61 11.36 -12.43
N HIS A 60 -16.29 12.16 -13.26
CA HIS A 60 -16.66 11.81 -14.64
C HIS A 60 -15.46 11.66 -15.61
N THR A 61 -14.23 11.88 -15.16
CA THR A 61 -13.02 11.81 -15.98
C THR A 61 -12.29 10.50 -15.72
N PHE A 62 -12.84 9.38 -16.19
CA PHE A 62 -11.99 8.25 -16.51
C PHE A 62 -11.34 8.54 -17.87
N TYR A 63 -10.01 8.55 -17.94
CA TYR A 63 -9.19 8.64 -19.17
C TYR A 63 -9.07 10.02 -19.83
N ASN A 64 -9.37 11.12 -19.14
CA ASN A 64 -9.24 12.46 -19.69
C ASN A 64 -8.91 13.52 -18.63
N HIS A 65 -8.39 13.11 -17.47
CA HIS A 65 -7.91 14.08 -16.50
C HIS A 65 -6.60 14.71 -17.04
N PRO A 66 -6.44 16.05 -17.00
CA PRO A 66 -5.22 16.71 -17.48
C PRO A 66 -3.97 16.22 -16.73
N ASP A 67 -4.16 15.84 -15.47
CA ASP A 67 -3.18 15.14 -14.65
C ASP A 67 -3.39 13.63 -14.78
N LYS A 68 -2.42 12.94 -15.39
CA LYS A 68 -2.45 11.50 -15.67
C LYS A 68 -2.24 10.65 -14.41
N ASP A 69 -1.75 11.25 -13.33
CA ASP A 69 -1.47 10.57 -12.08
C ASP A 69 -2.76 10.46 -11.26
N ILE A 70 -3.59 11.51 -11.31
CA ILE A 70 -4.97 11.46 -10.79
C ILE A 70 -5.81 10.42 -11.52
N ASP A 71 -5.68 10.30 -12.85
CA ASP A 71 -6.34 9.23 -13.63
C ASP A 71 -5.91 7.83 -13.15
N ARG A 72 -4.64 7.65 -12.80
CA ARG A 72 -4.10 6.39 -12.28
C ARG A 72 -4.65 6.07 -10.89
N ILE A 73 -4.66 7.04 -9.97
CA ILE A 73 -5.25 6.89 -8.63
C ILE A 73 -6.73 6.49 -8.73
N ASN A 74 -7.52 7.19 -9.56
CA ASN A 74 -8.92 6.86 -9.79
C ASN A 74 -9.10 5.43 -10.33
N HIS A 75 -8.25 5.02 -11.27
CA HIS A 75 -8.29 3.68 -11.85
C HIS A 75 -7.95 2.59 -10.83
N THR A 76 -6.92 2.80 -10.00
CA THR A 76 -6.51 1.87 -8.94
C THR A 76 -7.63 1.71 -7.92
N ILE A 77 -8.21 2.80 -7.44
CA ILE A 77 -9.32 2.76 -6.46
C ILE A 77 -10.55 2.07 -7.05
N TYR A 78 -10.90 2.38 -8.30
CA TYR A 78 -11.98 1.69 -9.01
C TYR A 78 -11.76 0.17 -9.06
N SER A 79 -10.54 -0.25 -9.37
CA SER A 79 -10.18 -1.67 -9.50
C SER A 79 -10.23 -2.39 -8.16
N LEU A 80 -9.69 -1.78 -7.09
CA LEU A 80 -9.76 -2.32 -5.73
C LEU A 80 -11.20 -2.44 -5.22
N VAL A 81 -12.05 -1.43 -5.44
CA VAL A 81 -13.48 -1.49 -5.07
C VAL A 81 -14.18 -2.61 -5.83
N ARG A 82 -13.86 -2.82 -7.12
CA ARG A 82 -14.41 -3.92 -7.92
C ARG A 82 -13.97 -5.29 -7.40
N GLU A 83 -12.70 -5.46 -7.04
CA GLU A 83 -12.19 -6.69 -6.42
C GLU A 83 -12.92 -6.98 -5.11
N TYR A 84 -13.13 -5.97 -4.26
CA TYR A 84 -13.89 -6.09 -3.03
C TYR A 84 -15.37 -6.49 -3.27
N GLU A 85 -16.07 -5.79 -4.16
CA GLU A 85 -17.48 -6.04 -4.46
C GLU A 85 -17.72 -7.40 -5.13
N SER A 86 -16.77 -7.88 -5.93
CA SER A 86 -16.83 -9.22 -6.53
C SER A 86 -16.77 -10.36 -5.49
N GLY A 87 -16.42 -10.03 -4.24
CA GLY A 87 -16.23 -10.99 -3.17
C GLY A 87 -14.91 -11.76 -3.26
N ASN A 88 -13.99 -11.36 -4.14
CA ASN A 88 -12.66 -11.98 -4.21
C ASN A 88 -11.90 -11.82 -2.90
N THR A 89 -12.06 -10.69 -2.19
CA THR A 89 -11.44 -10.47 -0.87
C THR A 89 -12.01 -11.36 0.25
N LYS A 90 -13.14 -12.02 0.03
CA LYS A 90 -13.75 -12.97 1.00
C LYS A 90 -13.17 -14.38 0.88
N ARG A 91 -12.36 -14.64 -0.15
CA ARG A 91 -11.74 -15.93 -0.41
C ARG A 91 -10.26 -15.86 -0.05
N THR A 92 -9.73 -16.98 0.40
CA THR A 92 -8.29 -17.14 0.54
C THR A 92 -7.69 -17.37 -0.84
N HIS A 93 -6.65 -16.60 -1.17
CA HIS A 93 -5.89 -16.77 -2.41
C HIS A 93 -4.43 -17.08 -2.13
N SER A 94 -3.70 -17.51 -3.16
CA SER A 94 -2.24 -17.64 -3.08
C SER A 94 -1.57 -16.27 -3.02
N GLU A 95 -0.35 -16.24 -2.50
CA GLU A 95 0.48 -15.02 -2.47
C GLU A 95 0.66 -14.42 -3.87
N THR A 96 0.88 -15.27 -4.89
CA THR A 96 0.97 -14.85 -6.30
C THR A 96 -0.29 -14.12 -6.78
N TRP A 97 -1.47 -14.52 -6.30
CA TRP A 97 -2.71 -13.84 -6.63
C TRP A 97 -2.73 -12.44 -6.02
N TYR A 98 -2.40 -12.29 -4.74
CA TYR A 98 -2.32 -10.96 -4.10
C TYR A 98 -1.28 -10.07 -4.76
N GLN A 99 -0.12 -10.63 -5.14
CA GLN A 99 0.92 -9.90 -5.87
C GLN A 99 0.38 -9.34 -7.18
N THR A 100 -0.31 -10.17 -7.97
CA THR A 100 -0.78 -9.79 -9.31
C THR A 100 -2.04 -8.92 -9.27
N HIS A 101 -2.95 -9.17 -8.33
CA HIS A 101 -4.28 -8.55 -8.32
C HIS A 101 -4.42 -7.35 -7.39
N ILE A 102 -3.59 -7.23 -6.36
CA ILE A 102 -3.71 -6.15 -5.37
C ILE A 102 -2.44 -5.32 -5.36
N TRP A 103 -1.29 -5.94 -5.14
CA TRP A 103 -0.03 -5.22 -4.99
C TRP A 103 0.42 -4.53 -6.27
N GLN A 104 0.34 -5.21 -7.42
CA GLN A 104 0.65 -4.60 -8.71
C GLN A 104 -0.19 -3.34 -9.00
N MET A 105 -1.45 -3.29 -8.55
CA MET A 105 -2.29 -2.09 -8.71
C MET A 105 -1.83 -0.91 -7.84
N ILE A 106 -1.30 -1.20 -6.66
CA ILE A 106 -0.77 -0.20 -5.73
C ILE A 106 0.60 0.30 -6.21
N GLU A 107 1.48 -0.60 -6.64
CA GLU A 107 2.79 -0.27 -7.21
C GLU A 107 2.64 0.69 -8.40
N THR A 108 1.81 0.28 -9.37
CA THR A 108 1.62 1.04 -10.62
C THR A 108 0.77 2.29 -10.47
N CYS A 109 0.23 2.54 -9.28
CA CYS A 109 -0.54 3.75 -8.99
C CYS A 109 0.34 5.01 -9.03
N PHE A 110 1.63 4.86 -8.73
CA PHE A 110 2.57 5.97 -8.55
C PHE A 110 3.73 5.98 -9.56
N ASP A 111 3.75 5.07 -10.54
CA ASP A 111 4.82 4.90 -11.56
C ASP A 111 5.29 6.17 -12.29
N LYS A 112 4.50 7.26 -12.26
CA LYS A 112 4.78 8.51 -12.96
C LYS A 112 5.11 9.68 -12.04
N LEU A 113 5.10 9.46 -10.73
CA LEU A 113 5.51 10.44 -9.75
C LEU A 113 7.01 10.28 -9.56
N ASP A 114 7.78 11.19 -10.17
CA ASP A 114 9.26 11.17 -10.17
C ASP A 114 9.88 11.18 -8.76
N GLU A 115 9.10 11.48 -7.72
CA GLU A 115 9.53 11.54 -6.31
C GLU A 115 8.84 10.50 -5.41
N LEU A 116 7.96 9.65 -5.95
CA LEU A 116 7.19 8.69 -5.15
C LEU A 116 7.27 7.28 -5.74
N GLU A 117 8.01 6.41 -5.04
CA GLU A 117 8.00 4.97 -5.30
C GLU A 117 7.20 4.25 -4.22
N ALA A 118 6.31 3.35 -4.64
CA ALA A 118 5.66 2.43 -3.71
C ALA A 118 6.64 1.35 -3.28
N ALA A 119 7.14 1.43 -2.05
CA ALA A 119 7.89 0.34 -1.45
C ALA A 119 6.92 -0.66 -0.81
N ILE A 120 6.85 -1.87 -1.36
CA ILE A 120 6.24 -3.02 -0.71
C ILE A 120 7.39 -3.79 -0.05
N GLY A 121 7.18 -4.25 1.20
CA GLY A 121 8.21 -4.88 2.03
C GLY A 121 9.10 -5.85 1.25
N GLU A 122 10.41 -5.80 1.53
CA GLU A 122 11.42 -6.58 0.82
C GLU A 122 10.96 -8.03 0.57
N PRO A 123 11.23 -8.59 -0.62
CA PRO A 123 10.95 -10.00 -0.85
C PRO A 123 11.57 -10.82 0.29
N ILE A 124 10.82 -11.76 0.84
CA ILE A 124 11.26 -12.62 1.93
C ILE A 124 12.66 -13.14 1.58
N SER A 125 13.66 -12.73 2.37
CA SER A 125 15.04 -13.18 2.21
C SER A 125 15.05 -14.70 2.01
N MET A 126 15.86 -15.20 1.07
CA MET A 126 16.01 -16.64 0.83
C MET A 126 16.28 -17.44 2.13
N ALA A 127 16.87 -16.79 3.13
CA ALA A 127 17.08 -17.38 4.46
C ALA A 127 15.76 -17.70 5.19
N ASN A 128 14.75 -16.84 5.11
CA ASN A 128 13.42 -17.07 5.70
C ASN A 128 12.63 -18.12 4.90
N GLN A 129 12.74 -18.10 3.57
CA GLN A 129 12.13 -19.11 2.69
C GLN A 129 12.66 -20.53 3.03
N ASN A 130 13.96 -20.66 3.26
CA ASN A 130 14.58 -21.93 3.67
C ASN A 130 14.18 -22.39 5.08
N ARG A 131 13.91 -21.48 6.03
CA ARG A 131 13.41 -21.85 7.36
C ARG A 131 11.97 -22.35 7.32
N MET A 132 11.13 -21.82 6.43
CA MET A 132 9.73 -22.27 6.31
C MET A 132 9.60 -23.62 5.60
N ASN A 133 10.52 -23.95 4.69
CA ASN A 133 10.54 -25.24 3.97
C ASN A 133 11.20 -26.40 4.73
N ASN A 134 11.85 -26.12 5.87
CA ASN A 134 12.48 -27.13 6.72
C ASN A 134 11.64 -27.42 7.98
N LYS A 135 10.38 -27.79 7.80
CA LYS A 135 9.54 -28.40 8.84
C LYS A 135 9.29 -29.86 8.53
#